data_AF-A0A383CFX2-F1
#
_entry.id   AF-A0A383CFX2-F1
#
_cell.length_a   1.000
_cell.length_b   1.000
_cell.length_c   1.000
_cell.angle_alpha   90.00
_cell.angle_beta   90.00
_cell.angle_gamma   90.00
#
_symmetry.space_group_name_H-M   'P 1'
#
loop_
_entity.id
_entity.type
_entity.pdbx_description
1 polymer ?
#
loop_
_entity_poly.entity_id
_entity_poly.type
_entity_poly.pdbx_seq_one_letter_code
_entity_poly.pdbx_strand_id
1 'polypeptide(L)'
;MTDIVLNKDKQLSTIGLLIAMASIVMLFGTFVSSFYVLKIRLISGLYLPNSIIHIGWFNTFILLGTSISFTFAGKKYRQNNTNGFDLLMTVTITGGLFFILGQFYLWSELTRVGFPITSGQ
;
A
#
# COMPACT_ATOMS: atom_id res chain seq x y z
N MET A 1 1.82 -29.96 26.91
CA MET A 1 2.99 -29.04 26.99
C MET A 1 3.25 -28.35 25.65
N THR A 2 3.16 -29.06 24.52
CA THR A 2 3.25 -28.54 23.14
C THR A 2 2.23 -27.46 22.78
N ASP A 3 0.96 -27.61 23.17
CA ASP A 3 -0.08 -26.60 22.84
C ASP A 3 0.12 -25.24 23.52
N ILE A 4 0.73 -25.24 24.72
CA ILE A 4 1.04 -24.02 25.48
C ILE A 4 2.15 -23.24 24.78
N VAL A 5 3.17 -23.94 24.27
CA VAL A 5 4.28 -23.34 23.52
C VAL A 5 3.77 -22.80 22.17
N LEU A 6 2.98 -23.59 21.43
CA LEU A 6 2.41 -23.18 20.14
C LEU A 6 1.53 -21.93 20.24
N ASN A 7 0.70 -21.84 21.29
CA ASN A 7 -0.14 -20.66 21.51
C ASN A 7 0.70 -19.42 21.86
N LYS A 8 1.73 -19.60 22.71
CA LYS A 8 2.66 -18.52 23.06
C LYS A 8 3.38 -17.97 21.82
N ASP A 9 3.89 -18.83 20.94
CA ASP A 9 4.60 -18.41 19.72
C ASP A 9 3.68 -17.65 18.75
N LYS A 10 2.44 -18.12 18.59
CA LYS A 10 1.43 -17.44 17.78
C LYS A 10 1.07 -16.06 18.34
N GLN A 11 0.94 -15.94 19.66
CA GLN A 11 0.68 -14.66 20.31
C GLN A 11 1.85 -13.70 20.20
N LEU A 12 3.09 -14.18 20.38
CA LEU A 12 4.31 -13.38 20.17
C LEU A 12 4.39 -12.84 18.74
N SER A 13 4.13 -13.68 17.73
CA SER A 13 4.12 -13.26 16.32
C SER A 13 3.03 -12.21 16.05
N THR A 14 1.83 -12.41 16.59
CA THR A 14 0.70 -11.47 16.41
C THR A 14 1.00 -10.12 17.05
N ILE A 15 1.54 -10.10 18.27
CA ILE A 15 1.94 -8.87 18.97
C ILE A 15 3.06 -8.17 18.21
N GLY A 16 4.08 -8.92 17.77
CA GLY A 16 5.18 -8.37 16.97
C GLY A 16 4.70 -7.72 15.68
N LEU A 17 3.78 -8.37 14.96
CA LEU A 17 3.15 -7.80 13.76
C LEU A 17 2.37 -6.52 14.08
N LEU A 18 1.60 -6.51 15.17
CA LEU A 18 0.79 -5.35 15.58
C LEU A 18 1.69 -4.15 15.93
N ILE A 19 2.78 -4.37 16.67
CA ILE A 19 3.77 -3.34 16.97
C ILE A 19 4.39 -2.80 15.67
N ALA A 20 4.82 -3.68 14.77
CA ALA A 20 5.39 -3.27 13.48
C ALA A 20 4.40 -2.43 12.65
N MET A 21 3.13 -2.85 12.58
CA MET A 21 2.08 -2.08 11.91
C MET A 21 1.86 -0.71 12.56
N ALA A 22 1.85 -0.63 13.89
CA ALA A 22 1.73 0.64 14.60
C ALA A 22 2.91 1.58 14.30
N SER A 23 4.14 1.05 14.24
CA SER A 23 5.32 1.82 13.84
C SER A 23 5.21 2.34 12.40
N ILE A 24 4.71 1.54 11.48
CA ILE A 24 4.47 1.95 10.09
C ILE A 24 3.42 3.07 10.03
N VAL A 25 2.32 2.97 10.80
CA VAL A 25 1.31 4.03 10.91
C VAL A 25 1.94 5.34 11.40
N MET A 26 2.80 5.28 12.42
CA MET A 26 3.52 6.45 12.92
C MET A 26 4.47 7.06 11.88
N LEU A 27 5.18 6.23 11.11
CA LEU A 27 6.03 6.66 10.00
C LEU A 27 5.22 7.43 8.95
N PHE A 28 4.10 6.87 8.49
CA PHE A 28 3.21 7.55 7.54
C PHE A 28 2.61 8.84 8.13
N GLY A 29 2.27 8.85 9.42
CA GLY A 29 1.83 10.07 10.11
C GLY A 29 2.89 11.18 10.07
N THR A 30 4.17 10.82 10.20
CA THR A 30 5.29 11.75 10.07
C THR A 30 5.38 12.31 8.65
N PHE A 31 5.27 11.46 7.62
CA PHE A 31 5.28 11.90 6.22
C PHE A 31 4.11 12.84 5.88
N VAL A 32 2.90 12.52 6.35
CA VAL A 32 1.71 13.38 6.14
C VAL A 32 1.91 14.74 6.82
N SER A 33 2.41 14.74 8.07
CA SER A 33 2.72 15.98 8.80
C SER A 33 3.75 16.84 8.06
N SER A 34 4.87 16.26 7.65
CA SER A 34 5.91 16.96 6.88
C SER A 34 5.36 17.52 5.57
N PHE A 35 4.56 16.75 4.83
CA PHE A 35 3.92 17.21 3.60
C PHE A 35 2.99 18.40 3.85
N TYR A 36 2.18 18.36 4.91
CA TYR A 36 1.25 19.45 5.24
C TYR A 36 1.96 20.74 5.65
N VAL A 37 3.03 20.62 6.46
CA VAL A 37 3.88 21.76 6.83
C VAL A 37 4.51 22.39 5.58
N LEU A 38 5.00 21.57 4.64
CA LEU A 38 5.56 22.06 3.39
C LEU A 38 4.50 22.74 2.52
N LYS A 39 3.31 22.14 2.41
CA LYS A 39 2.18 22.68 1.66
C LYS A 39 1.74 24.05 2.17
N ILE A 40 1.72 24.28 3.49
CA ILE A 40 1.38 25.60 4.07
C ILE A 40 2.45 26.64 3.76
N ARG A 41 3.73 26.26 3.77
CA ARG A 41 4.85 27.18 3.52
C ARG A 41 4.96 27.60 2.06
N LEU A 42 4.58 26.72 1.14
CA LEU A 42 4.50 27.02 -0.28
C LEU A 42 3.20 27.81 -0.55
N ILE A 43 3.30 29.15 -0.58
CA ILE A 43 2.18 30.09 -0.80
C ILE A 43 1.47 29.87 -2.16
N SER A 44 2.08 29.13 -3.08
CA SER A 44 1.49 28.81 -4.39
C SER A 44 0.55 27.61 -4.31
N GLY A 45 -0.67 27.79 -4.83
CA GLY A 45 -1.61 26.68 -5.03
C GLY A 45 -0.97 25.58 -5.87
N LEU A 46 -0.88 24.37 -5.31
CA LEU A 46 -0.41 23.18 -6.02
C LEU A 46 -1.52 22.72 -6.98
N TYR A 47 -1.41 23.08 -8.26
CA TYR A 47 -2.35 22.64 -9.29
C TYR A 47 -1.80 21.41 -10.00
N LEU A 48 -2.38 20.24 -9.72
CA LEU A 48 -2.09 19.02 -10.47
C LEU A 48 -3.00 18.92 -11.70
N PRO A 49 -2.47 18.51 -12.87
CA PRO A 49 -3.30 18.15 -14.01
C PRO A 49 -4.30 17.04 -13.65
N ASN A 50 -5.53 17.16 -14.14
CA ASN A 50 -6.58 16.15 -13.94
C ASN A 50 -6.15 14.75 -14.41
N SER A 51 -5.33 14.65 -15.46
CA SER A 51 -4.79 13.37 -15.94
C SER A 51 -4.03 12.61 -14.86
N ILE A 52 -3.19 13.29 -14.07
CA ILE A 52 -2.41 12.68 -12.98
C ILE A 52 -3.35 12.20 -11.86
N ILE A 53 -4.37 13.01 -11.54
CA ILE A 53 -5.37 12.67 -10.53
C ILE A 53 -6.13 11.39 -10.93
N HIS A 54 -6.53 11.27 -12.20
CA HIS A 54 -7.20 10.07 -12.70
C HIS A 54 -6.31 8.81 -12.66
N ILE A 55 -5.03 8.93 -13.01
CA ILE A 55 -4.06 7.81 -12.90
C ILE A 55 -3.94 7.37 -11.44
N GLY A 56 -3.87 8.33 -10.51
CA GLY A 56 -3.82 8.06 -9.07
C GLY A 56 -5.05 7.27 -8.60
N TRP A 57 -6.26 7.72 -8.95
CA TRP A 57 -7.50 7.02 -8.61
C TRP A 57 -7.56 5.61 -9.19
N PHE A 58 -7.20 5.45 -10.46
CA PHE A 58 -7.17 4.13 -11.10
C PHE A 58 -6.25 3.17 -10.34
N ASN A 59 -5.08 3.64 -9.93
CA ASN A 59 -4.13 2.82 -9.18
C ASN A 59 -4.64 2.47 -7.77
N THR A 60 -5.34 3.39 -7.11
CA THR A 60 -6.00 3.13 -5.82
C THR A 60 -7.09 2.06 -5.95
N PHE A 61 -7.89 2.07 -7.03
CA PHE A 61 -8.89 1.03 -7.26
C PHE A 61 -8.27 -0.35 -7.48
N ILE A 62 -7.14 -0.43 -8.19
CA ILE A 62 -6.37 -1.68 -8.32
C ILE A 62 -5.96 -2.18 -6.93
N LEU A 63 -5.39 -1.31 -6.10
CA LEU A 63 -4.94 -1.68 -4.75
C LEU A 63 -6.10 -2.19 -3.89
N LEU A 64 -7.26 -1.53 -3.93
CA LEU A 64 -8.46 -1.98 -3.22
C LEU A 64 -8.94 -3.35 -3.73
N GLY A 65 -8.98 -3.55 -5.05
CA GLY A 65 -9.35 -4.82 -5.66
C GLY A 65 -8.43 -5.97 -5.26
N THR A 66 -7.12 -5.71 -5.18
CA THR A 66 -6.13 -6.71 -4.74
C THR A 66 -6.26 -7.05 -3.25
N SER A 67 -6.55 -6.06 -2.40
CA SER A 67 -6.80 -6.28 -0.97
C SER A 67 -8.04 -7.15 -0.72
N ILE A 68 -9.11 -6.90 -1.47
CA ILE A 68 -10.32 -7.72 -1.44
C ILE A 68 -9.99 -9.15 -1.90
N SER A 69 -9.25 -9.29 -3.01
CA SER A 69 -8.81 -10.59 -3.54
C SER A 69 -8.01 -11.39 -2.52
N PHE A 70 -7.07 -10.75 -1.82
CA PHE A 70 -6.28 -11.36 -0.75
C PHE A 70 -7.15 -11.83 0.41
N THR A 71 -8.13 -11.02 0.82
CA THR A 71 -9.08 -11.39 1.88
C THR A 71 -9.90 -12.62 1.50
N PHE A 72 -10.34 -12.71 0.24
CA PHE A 72 -11.03 -13.89 -0.28
C PHE A 72 -10.11 -15.11 -0.39
N ALA A 73 -8.82 -14.93 -0.73
CA ALA A 73 -7.84 -16.00 -0.74
C ALA A 73 -7.73 -16.66 0.64
N GLY A 74 -7.62 -15.86 1.70
CA GLY A 74 -7.62 -16.35 3.09
C GLY A 74 -8.89 -17.14 3.45
N LYS A 75 -10.06 -16.71 2.95
CA LYS A 75 -11.32 -17.46 3.13
C LYS A 75 -11.29 -18.82 2.40
N LYS A 76 -10.75 -18.87 1.18
CA LYS A 76 -10.62 -20.12 0.40
C LYS A 76 -9.60 -21.09 0.99
N TYR A 77 -8.51 -20.58 1.56
CA TYR A 77 -7.54 -21.37 2.32
C TYR A 77 -8.21 -22.10 3.50
N ARG A 78 -9.05 -21.40 4.27
CA ARG A 78 -9.82 -22.01 5.38
C ARG A 78 -10.84 -23.07 4.93
N GLN A 79 -11.23 -23.07 3.66
CA GLN A 79 -12.14 -24.05 3.06
C GLN A 79 -11.40 -25.27 2.46
N ASN A 80 -10.07 -25.39 2.67
CA ASN A 80 -9.21 -26.40 2.04
C ASN A 80 -9.28 -26.41 0.50
N ASN A 81 -9.70 -25.29 -0.12
CA ASN A 81 -9.73 -25.16 -1.57
C ASN A 81 -8.41 -24.54 -2.05
N THR A 82 -7.40 -25.40 -2.25
CA THR A 82 -6.05 -25.02 -2.67
C THR A 82 -6.05 -24.32 -4.03
N ASN A 83 -6.77 -24.87 -5.01
CA ASN A 83 -6.82 -24.28 -6.36
C ASN A 83 -7.41 -22.86 -6.35
N GLY A 84 -8.47 -22.63 -5.56
CA GLY A 84 -9.06 -21.31 -5.40
C GLY A 84 -8.18 -20.33 -4.63
N PHE A 85 -7.40 -20.82 -3.66
CA PHE A 85 -6.39 -20.03 -2.96
C PHE A 85 -5.26 -19.61 -3.91
N ASP A 86 -4.68 -20.55 -4.67
CA ASP A 86 -3.57 -20.30 -5.58
C ASP A 86 -3.95 -19.31 -6.69
N LEU A 87 -5.16 -19.44 -7.24
CA LEU A 87 -5.68 -18.51 -8.24
C LEU A 87 -5.83 -17.10 -7.68
N LEU A 88 -6.47 -16.95 -6.51
CA LEU A 88 -6.66 -15.63 -5.88
C LEU A 88 -5.34 -15.01 -5.42
N MET A 89 -4.40 -15.82 -4.97
CA MET A 89 -3.06 -15.37 -4.59
C MET A 89 -2.29 -14.87 -5.82
N THR A 90 -2.35 -15.61 -6.93
CA THR A 90 -1.77 -15.18 -8.21
C THR A 90 -2.36 -13.84 -8.66
N VAL A 91 -3.69 -13.71 -8.65
CA VAL A 91 -4.38 -12.44 -8.97
C VAL A 91 -3.92 -11.29 -8.06
N THR A 92 -3.77 -11.55 -6.76
CA THR A 92 -3.29 -10.55 -5.79
C THR A 92 -1.87 -10.10 -6.11
N ILE A 93 -0.95 -11.04 -6.36
CA ILE A 93 0.46 -10.74 -6.68
C ILE A 93 0.55 -9.97 -8.00
N THR A 94 -0.13 -10.44 -9.05
CA THR A 94 -0.14 -9.78 -10.36
C THR A 94 -0.74 -8.38 -10.27
N GLY A 95 -1.85 -8.20 -9.54
CA GLY A 95 -2.43 -6.88 -9.31
C GLY A 95 -1.50 -5.95 -8.50
N GLY A 96 -0.76 -6.48 -7.53
CA GLY A 96 0.28 -5.74 -6.82
C GLY A 96 1.41 -5.28 -7.74
N LEU A 97 1.84 -6.11 -8.69
CA LEU A 97 2.81 -5.72 -9.72
C LEU A 97 2.25 -4.60 -10.61
N PHE A 98 1.00 -4.71 -11.05
CA PHE A 98 0.33 -3.62 -11.78
C PHE A 98 0.26 -2.33 -10.97
N PHE A 99 0.03 -2.41 -9.66
CA PHE A 99 0.04 -1.25 -8.79
C PHE A 99 1.40 -0.54 -8.78
N ILE A 100 2.48 -1.31 -8.67
CA ILE A 100 3.86 -0.78 -8.69
C ILE A 100 4.15 -0.11 -10.04
N LEU A 101 3.83 -0.76 -11.16
CA LEU A 101 4.00 -0.18 -12.49
C LEU A 101 3.18 1.11 -12.66
N GLY A 102 1.96 1.15 -12.14
CA GLY A 102 1.13 2.35 -12.11
C GLY A 102 1.74 3.49 -11.31
N GLN A 103 2.40 3.20 -10.17
CA GLN A 103 3.12 4.21 -9.39
C GLN A 103 4.34 4.74 -10.15
N PHE A 104 5.11 3.88 -10.82
CA PHE A 104 6.23 4.31 -11.67
C PHE A 104 5.76 5.20 -12.83
N TYR A 105 4.65 4.85 -13.47
CA TYR A 105 4.06 5.67 -14.52
C TYR A 105 3.57 7.03 -14.00
N LEU A 106 2.87 7.04 -12.87
CA LEU A 106 2.44 8.28 -12.20
C LEU A 106 3.64 9.17 -11.83
N TRP A 107 4.72 8.56 -11.34
CA TRP A 107 5.99 9.25 -11.07
C TRP A 107 6.56 9.91 -12.32
N SER A 108 6.61 9.16 -13.43
CA SER A 108 7.09 9.67 -14.72
C SER A 108 6.25 10.83 -15.25
N GLU A 109 4.94 10.82 -15.00
CA GLU A 109 4.06 11.92 -15.43
C GLU A 109 4.26 13.17 -14.55
N LEU A 110 4.44 12.99 -13.24
CA LEU A 110 4.76 14.07 -12.30
C LEU A 110 6.10 14.74 -12.65
N THR A 111 7.14 13.96 -12.95
CA THR A 111 8.45 14.52 -13.35
C THR A 111 8.35 15.26 -14.67
N ARG A 112 7.58 14.77 -15.64
CA ARG A 112 7.34 15.46 -16.93
C ARG A 112 6.66 16.82 -16.77
N VAL A 113 5.78 16.95 -15.79
CA VAL A 113 5.01 18.18 -15.51
C VAL A 113 5.83 19.17 -14.66
N GLY A 114 7.07 18.86 -14.30
CA GLY A 114 7.93 19.75 -13.53
C GLY A 114 7.82 19.58 -12.02
N PHE A 115 7.31 18.42 -11.55
CA PHE A 115 7.43 17.98 -10.16
C PHE A 115 8.53 16.90 -9.98
N PRO A 116 9.80 17.10 -10.40
CA PRO A 116 10.85 16.16 -10.03
C PRO A 116 11.17 16.27 -8.54
N ILE A 117 11.53 15.14 -7.92
CA ILE A 117 12.39 15.16 -6.74
C ILE A 117 13.79 15.50 -7.24
N THR A 118 14.09 16.79 -7.46
CA THR A 118 15.44 17.31 -7.26
C THR A 118 15.46 18.82 -6.95
N SER A 119 16.05 19.08 -5.77
CA SER A 119 16.83 20.23 -5.28
C SER A 119 16.34 21.69 -5.43
N GLY A 120 15.59 22.15 -4.43
CA GLY A 120 15.99 23.37 -3.68
C GLY A 120 16.57 22.87 -2.34
N GLN A 121 17.79 23.22 -1.93
CA GLN A 121 18.11 24.49 -1.26
C GLN A 121 17.06 24.85 -0.21
#